data_AF-A0AAV4GTY2-F1
#
_entry.id   AF-A0AAV4GTY2-F1
#
_cell.length_a   1.000
_cell.length_b   1.000
_cell.length_c   1.000
_cell.angle_alpha   90.00
_cell.angle_beta   90.00
_cell.angle_gamma   90.00
#
_symmetry.space_group_name_H-M   'P 1'
#
loop_
_entity.id
_entity.type
_entity.pdbx_description
1 polymer ?
#
loop_
_entity_poly.entity_id
_entity_poly.type
_entity_poly.pdbx_seq_one_letter_code
_entity_poly.pdbx_strand_id
1 'polypeptide(L)'
;MSGRKNRTHRRGGHHQRSSLSGLASSPQYSLVTLVEELAQRAEAGESQEKLIEWLYALTSRLGIRMRYDEHEAVFEPSPPPSNKKAAELTTLDEDLPAQVSSGASADDGGFQKGRRKNKEKVYVPITVEKGRMTVHFDDPALQERKPPTGGRFGHLAGGETFVGRVILSCGRGSLDASASLCAECNGAVIDVRTWALLVVPSRAFTPRPSAKKVDRALGTPDDSPEGALSGTGLYDIIQVSDGTVVSLYCWDHPSKGPIWCLSSCKGYDVSHLKWMGAKTYSEIVYELLMGYPAFVDTTGLTLVHDYLCKGDMRLAFANLDRSRSYTIGFRYKDFHPMSADPAGIWNIQAAVLATGTPVYDLGLPHIPRQALYSFDDIVRLAKAGGRAIGTSIQKADLDHISRTALVDAKAVIAGKGGSINPLLPAELRNEGIHVCFFNYGFILRSRKPRVTGAYSDILCESPLLRRVRQLIYRRPSRQVRVELDESSRLEFSALKAFLTAPDRGDFLALFPDFAPRFAIYQNFVDSVIHLVLHMHRQNAMAPSSRSSMDSCPKTQTKTVARALLSHILRREKDFKAFHPDARSIVHDFVLCPEYTVLYLRAIGLPAADQ
;
A
#
# COMPACT_ATOMS: atom_id res chain seq x y z
N MET A 1 -21.43 -12.86 -58.51
CA MET A 1 -20.56 -13.92 -57.96
C MET A 1 -19.63 -13.30 -56.93
N SER A 2 -19.99 -13.33 -55.65
CA SER A 2 -19.21 -12.74 -54.55
C SER A 2 -19.14 -13.73 -53.39
N GLY A 3 -18.00 -14.41 -53.26
CA GLY A 3 -17.75 -15.39 -52.20
C GLY A 3 -17.25 -14.72 -50.92
N ARG A 4 -18.15 -14.52 -49.94
CA ARG A 4 -17.79 -14.15 -48.56
C ARG A 4 -17.33 -15.41 -47.81
N LYS A 5 -16.04 -15.49 -47.50
CA LYS A 5 -15.48 -16.55 -46.61
C LYS A 5 -15.75 -16.18 -45.15
N ASN A 6 -16.63 -16.96 -44.51
CA ASN A 6 -16.85 -16.96 -43.07
C ASN A 6 -15.61 -17.51 -42.34
N ARG A 7 -14.95 -16.67 -41.53
CA ARG A 7 -13.93 -17.09 -40.56
C ARG A 7 -14.63 -17.47 -39.25
N THR A 8 -14.69 -18.77 -38.97
CA THR A 8 -15.15 -19.33 -37.70
C THR A 8 -14.12 -19.05 -36.60
N HIS A 9 -14.51 -18.24 -35.61
CA HIS A 9 -13.73 -18.08 -34.39
C HIS A 9 -13.78 -19.38 -33.57
N ARG A 10 -12.66 -20.11 -33.52
CA ARG A 10 -12.39 -21.15 -32.52
C ARG A 10 -12.45 -20.51 -31.12
N ARG A 11 -13.55 -20.73 -30.40
CA ARG A 11 -13.66 -20.46 -28.96
C ARG A 11 -12.64 -21.35 -28.23
N GLY A 12 -11.69 -20.72 -27.54
CA GLY A 12 -10.80 -21.42 -26.61
C GLY A 12 -11.62 -22.10 -25.51
N GLY A 13 -11.29 -23.35 -25.23
CA GLY A 13 -11.96 -24.15 -24.20
C GLY A 13 -11.89 -23.47 -22.85
N HIS A 14 -13.05 -23.05 -22.33
CA HIS A 14 -13.20 -22.82 -20.91
C HIS A 14 -12.99 -24.17 -20.21
N HIS A 15 -11.91 -24.30 -19.45
CA HIS A 15 -11.81 -25.34 -18.43
C HIS A 15 -13.00 -25.14 -17.47
N GLN A 16 -14.06 -25.95 -17.65
CA GLN A 16 -15.11 -26.12 -16.66
C GLN A 16 -14.43 -26.65 -15.40
N ARG A 17 -14.24 -25.78 -14.40
CA ARG A 17 -14.05 -26.24 -13.03
C ARG A 17 -15.30 -27.02 -12.68
N SER A 18 -15.14 -28.32 -12.43
CA SER A 18 -16.19 -29.20 -11.95
C SER A 18 -16.92 -28.51 -10.78
N SER A 19 -18.22 -28.33 -10.94
CA SER A 19 -19.09 -27.81 -9.88
C SER A 19 -19.07 -28.80 -8.71
N LEU A 20 -18.45 -28.40 -7.60
CA LEU A 20 -18.49 -29.12 -6.32
C LEU A 20 -19.91 -29.03 -5.74
N SER A 21 -20.88 -29.75 -6.31
CA SER A 21 -22.30 -29.67 -5.96
C SER A 21 -22.72 -30.62 -4.82
N GLY A 22 -21.79 -31.11 -3.99
CA GLY A 22 -22.06 -32.09 -2.93
C GLY A 22 -21.43 -31.80 -1.57
N LEU A 23 -20.91 -30.58 -1.34
CA LEU A 23 -20.33 -30.24 -0.04
C LEU A 23 -21.45 -29.83 0.93
N ALA A 24 -21.53 -30.55 2.05
CA ALA A 24 -22.32 -30.16 3.22
C ALA A 24 -22.21 -28.65 3.49
N SER A 25 -23.31 -28.01 3.89
CA SER A 25 -23.38 -26.58 4.22
C SER A 25 -22.12 -26.18 5.00
N SER A 26 -21.26 -25.37 4.39
CA SER A 26 -20.01 -25.00 5.03
C SER A 26 -20.33 -24.28 6.33
N PRO A 27 -19.71 -24.65 7.47
CA PRO A 27 -19.95 -23.99 8.74
C PRO A 27 -19.76 -22.48 8.58
N GLN A 28 -20.75 -21.70 9.03
CA GLN A 28 -20.69 -20.25 9.01
C GLN A 28 -19.80 -19.79 10.16
N TYR A 29 -18.50 -19.71 9.93
CA TYR A 29 -17.57 -19.10 10.87
C TYR A 29 -17.76 -17.58 10.92
N SER A 30 -17.72 -17.03 12.13
CA SER A 30 -17.28 -15.66 12.42
C SER A 30 -15.82 -15.67 12.88
N LEU A 31 -15.18 -14.51 12.91
CA LEU A 31 -13.81 -14.36 13.40
C LEU A 31 -13.69 -14.75 14.88
N VAL A 32 -14.70 -14.41 15.69
CA VAL A 32 -14.75 -14.76 17.12
C VAL A 32 -14.80 -16.28 17.30
N THR A 33 -15.76 -16.94 16.64
CA THR A 33 -15.90 -18.40 16.72
C THR A 33 -14.66 -19.15 16.19
N LEU A 34 -13.94 -18.57 15.22
CA LEU A 34 -12.68 -19.13 14.74
C LEU A 34 -11.59 -19.09 15.82
N VAL A 35 -11.47 -17.97 16.53
CA VAL A 35 -10.50 -17.79 17.61
C VAL A 35 -10.84 -18.66 18.81
N GLU A 36 -12.12 -18.78 19.16
CA GLU A 36 -12.58 -19.70 20.21
C GLU A 36 -12.22 -21.16 19.89
N GLU A 37 -12.41 -21.62 18.65
CA GLU A 37 -12.02 -22.98 18.25
C GLU A 37 -10.49 -23.18 18.32
N LEU A 38 -9.71 -22.19 17.89
CA LEU A 38 -8.25 -22.25 17.99
C LEU A 38 -7.79 -22.38 19.45
N ALA A 39 -8.37 -21.58 20.35
CA ALA A 39 -8.10 -21.65 21.78
C ALA A 39 -8.46 -23.01 22.38
N GLN A 40 -9.66 -23.54 22.07
CA GLN A 40 -10.11 -24.86 22.54
C GLN A 40 -9.19 -26.00 22.08
N ARG A 41 -8.72 -25.97 20.83
CA ARG A 41 -7.78 -26.98 20.32
C ARG A 41 -6.40 -26.87 20.97
N ALA A 42 -5.94 -25.65 21.24
CA ALA A 42 -4.70 -25.43 21.98
C ALA A 42 -4.80 -25.97 23.42
N GLU A 43 -5.92 -25.72 24.10
CA GLU A 43 -6.22 -26.30 25.43
C GLU A 43 -6.29 -27.83 25.41
N ALA A 44 -6.74 -28.42 24.29
CA ALA A 44 -6.73 -29.87 24.07
C ALA A 44 -5.32 -30.45 23.76
N GLY A 45 -4.27 -29.61 23.77
CA GLY A 45 -2.88 -30.03 23.58
C GLY A 45 -2.44 -30.16 22.11
N GLU A 46 -3.19 -29.61 21.15
CA GLU A 46 -2.68 -29.47 19.78
C GLU A 46 -1.46 -28.53 19.75
N SER A 47 -0.38 -28.92 19.07
CA SER A 47 0.81 -28.09 18.97
C SER A 47 0.54 -26.85 18.10
N GLN A 48 1.33 -25.79 18.33
CA GLN A 48 1.24 -24.55 17.57
C GLN A 48 1.35 -24.80 16.06
N GLU A 49 2.24 -25.69 15.61
CA GLU A 49 2.42 -26.01 14.19
C GLU A 49 1.17 -26.63 13.59
N LYS A 50 0.53 -27.59 14.30
CA LYS A 50 -0.70 -28.23 13.85
C LYS A 50 -1.84 -27.23 13.70
N LEU A 51 -1.97 -26.30 14.65
CA LEU A 51 -2.98 -25.25 14.61
C LEU A 51 -2.74 -24.26 13.46
N ILE A 52 -1.49 -23.86 13.22
CA ILE A 52 -1.12 -23.02 12.07
C ILE A 52 -1.43 -23.74 10.75
N GLU A 53 -1.09 -25.02 10.63
CA GLU A 53 -1.38 -25.83 9.44
C GLU A 53 -2.89 -25.97 9.19
N TRP A 54 -3.66 -26.23 10.25
CA TRP A 54 -5.12 -26.29 10.21
C TRP A 54 -5.72 -24.95 9.78
N LEU A 55 -5.29 -23.85 10.39
CA LEU A 55 -5.76 -22.50 10.07
C LEU A 55 -5.42 -22.13 8.62
N TYR A 56 -4.22 -22.50 8.16
CA TYR A 56 -3.81 -22.30 6.77
C TYR A 56 -4.70 -23.08 5.79
N ALA A 57 -5.00 -24.34 6.09
CA ALA A 57 -5.88 -25.17 5.27
C ALA A 57 -7.31 -24.60 5.21
N LEU A 58 -7.86 -24.21 6.36
CA LEU A 58 -9.18 -23.58 6.45
C LEU A 58 -9.25 -22.27 5.66
N THR A 59 -8.33 -21.34 5.93
CA THR A 59 -8.30 -20.02 5.28
C THR A 59 -8.07 -20.14 3.77
N SER A 60 -7.19 -21.05 3.33
CA SER A 60 -6.97 -21.33 1.90
C SER A 60 -8.22 -21.84 1.20
N ARG A 61 -9.03 -22.71 1.85
CA ARG A 61 -10.32 -23.18 1.30
C ARG A 61 -11.33 -22.05 1.16
N LEU A 62 -11.32 -21.08 2.07
CA LEU A 62 -12.19 -19.91 2.05
C LEU A 62 -11.67 -18.76 1.16
N GLY A 63 -10.47 -18.89 0.59
CA GLY A 63 -9.84 -17.81 -0.20
C GLY A 63 -9.33 -16.64 0.66
N ILE A 64 -9.21 -16.85 1.97
CA ILE A 64 -8.57 -15.94 2.91
C ILE A 64 -7.07 -16.16 2.83
N ARG A 65 -6.29 -15.09 2.71
CA ARG A 65 -4.84 -15.16 2.71
C ARG A 65 -4.34 -15.06 4.14
N MET A 66 -3.56 -16.06 4.54
CA MET A 66 -2.84 -16.06 5.79
C MET A 66 -1.38 -15.62 5.55
N ARG A 67 -0.85 -14.82 6.47
CA ARG A 67 0.58 -14.52 6.60
C ARG A 67 0.95 -14.58 8.07
N TYR A 68 2.20 -14.85 8.37
CA TYR A 68 2.72 -14.90 9.73
C TYR A 68 4.00 -14.08 9.83
N ASP A 69 4.36 -13.67 11.04
CA ASP A 69 5.69 -13.17 11.35
C ASP A 69 6.63 -14.34 11.71
N GLU A 70 7.91 -14.14 11.44
CA GLU A 70 8.97 -15.07 11.85
C GLU A 70 9.91 -14.24 12.73
N HIS A 71 10.13 -14.69 13.96
CA HIS A 71 11.09 -14.09 14.90
C HIS A 71 12.19 -15.10 15.20
N GLU A 72 13.43 -14.62 15.25
CA GLU A 72 14.54 -15.39 15.82
C GLU A 72 14.31 -15.51 17.34
N ALA A 73 14.43 -16.71 17.87
CA ALA A 73 14.34 -16.96 19.30
C ALA A 73 15.52 -16.24 19.98
N VAL A 74 15.22 -15.15 20.68
CA VAL A 74 16.20 -14.50 21.56
C VAL A 74 16.32 -15.40 22.79
N PHE A 75 17.26 -16.35 22.76
CA PHE A 75 17.67 -17.05 23.97
C PHE A 75 18.27 -16.02 24.92
N GLU A 76 17.66 -15.83 26.08
CA GLU A 76 18.37 -15.20 27.19
C GLU A 76 19.65 -16.02 27.40
N PRO A 77 20.84 -15.40 27.35
CA PRO A 77 22.07 -16.14 27.64
C PRO A 77 21.92 -16.73 29.03
N SER A 78 21.98 -18.06 29.14
CA SER A 78 21.96 -18.76 30.42
C SER A 78 22.90 -18.05 31.38
N PRO A 79 22.48 -17.74 32.62
CA PRO A 79 23.37 -17.10 33.58
C PRO A 79 24.66 -17.92 33.64
N PRO A 80 25.84 -17.28 33.57
CA PRO A 80 27.10 -17.99 33.59
C PRO A 80 27.09 -18.92 34.82
N PRO A 81 27.56 -20.18 34.68
CA PRO A 81 27.55 -21.13 35.78
C PRO A 81 28.22 -20.46 36.98
N SER A 82 27.50 -20.40 38.10
CA SER A 82 28.00 -19.78 39.32
C SER A 82 29.20 -20.60 39.82
N ASN A 83 30.41 -20.18 39.46
CA ASN A 83 31.64 -20.72 40.01
C ASN A 83 31.75 -20.26 41.47
N LYS A 84 31.14 -21.03 42.37
CA LYS A 84 31.52 -21.03 43.79
C LYS A 84 32.82 -21.83 43.92
N LYS A 85 33.98 -21.15 43.93
CA LYS A 85 35.17 -21.51 44.74
C LYS A 85 36.38 -20.58 44.48
N ALA A 86 37.09 -20.28 45.58
CA ALA A 86 38.38 -19.59 45.74
C ALA A 86 38.35 -18.07 45.48
N ALA A 87 38.53 -17.14 46.42
CA ALA A 87 39.29 -17.08 47.68
C ALA A 87 40.79 -17.40 47.53
N GLU A 88 41.59 -16.35 47.28
CA GLU A 88 42.91 -16.01 47.86
C GLU A 88 43.53 -14.87 47.02
N LEU A 89 43.52 -13.61 47.47
CA LEU A 89 44.46 -12.92 48.38
C LEU A 89 45.79 -12.51 47.72
N THR A 90 46.01 -11.18 47.56
CA THR A 90 47.27 -10.37 47.64
C THR A 90 47.10 -9.10 46.76
N THR A 91 46.78 -7.91 47.29
CA THR A 91 47.57 -6.87 48.00
C THR A 91 48.62 -6.11 47.16
N LEU A 92 48.64 -4.79 47.41
CA LEU A 92 49.59 -3.70 47.04
C LEU A 92 49.14 -2.88 45.81
N ASP A 93 48.67 -1.65 45.98
CA ASP A 93 49.40 -0.37 46.28
C ASP A 93 50.36 -0.01 45.13
N GLU A 94 50.53 1.21 44.62
CA GLU A 94 50.08 2.58 44.94
C GLU A 94 50.47 3.45 43.69
N ASP A 95 49.87 4.64 43.59
CA ASP A 95 50.41 5.89 43.01
C ASP A 95 50.77 6.09 41.50
N LEU A 96 49.93 6.93 40.85
CA LEU A 96 50.20 8.26 40.21
C LEU A 96 51.67 8.68 39.86
N PRO A 97 51.92 9.74 39.05
CA PRO A 97 51.11 10.49 38.08
C PRO A 97 51.83 10.82 36.74
N ALA A 98 51.15 11.65 35.94
CA ALA A 98 51.57 12.29 34.69
C ALA A 98 52.95 13.00 34.68
N GLN A 99 53.60 13.08 33.50
CA GLN A 99 53.90 14.36 32.80
C GLN A 99 54.87 14.22 31.59
N VAL A 100 54.54 14.98 30.53
CA VAL A 100 55.42 15.90 29.77
C VAL A 100 56.37 15.39 28.65
N SER A 101 56.29 16.17 27.55
CA SER A 101 57.32 16.61 26.60
C SER A 101 57.59 15.83 25.28
N SER A 102 57.25 16.55 24.20
CA SER A 102 58.04 16.90 23.02
C SER A 102 59.19 15.99 22.56
N GLY A 103 59.18 15.66 21.27
CA GLY A 103 60.37 15.28 20.53
C GLY A 103 60.05 15.10 19.05
N ALA A 104 60.46 16.05 18.22
CA ALA A 104 60.47 15.89 16.78
C ALA A 104 61.57 14.89 16.37
N SER A 105 61.26 13.98 15.47
CA SER A 105 62.26 13.26 14.66
C SER A 105 61.54 12.70 13.43
N ALA A 106 62.05 13.13 12.27
CA ALA A 106 61.82 12.46 11.01
C ALA A 106 62.51 11.09 11.08
N ASP A 107 61.80 10.02 10.73
CA ASP A 107 62.41 8.94 9.97
C ASP A 107 61.39 8.02 9.29
N ASP A 108 61.93 7.39 8.26
CA ASP A 108 61.41 6.60 7.18
C ASP A 108 60.50 5.41 7.57
N GLY A 109 59.48 5.12 6.75
CA GLY A 109 58.60 3.97 7.02
C GLY A 109 57.41 3.86 6.05
N GLY A 110 57.54 2.97 5.06
CA GLY A 110 56.61 2.77 3.95
C GLY A 110 55.14 2.54 4.30
N PHE A 111 54.27 3.33 3.65
CA PHE A 111 52.82 3.11 3.65
C PHE A 111 52.41 2.16 2.51
N GLN A 112 51.88 1.00 2.88
CA GLN A 112 51.16 0.11 1.99
C GLN A 112 49.91 0.83 1.43
N LYS A 113 49.81 0.90 0.10
CA LYS A 113 48.59 1.31 -0.60
C LYS A 113 47.47 0.29 -0.36
N GLY A 114 46.60 0.59 0.60
CA GLY A 114 45.29 -0.04 0.73
C GLY A 114 44.46 0.16 -0.53
N ARG A 115 44.39 -0.91 -1.34
CA ARG A 115 43.63 -1.00 -2.59
C ARG A 115 42.13 -0.91 -2.25
N ARG A 116 41.56 0.30 -2.28
CA ARG A 116 40.09 0.48 -2.28
C ARG A 116 39.53 -0.27 -3.48
N LYS A 117 38.84 -1.39 -3.23
CA LYS A 117 38.05 -2.11 -4.24
C LYS A 117 36.96 -1.16 -4.72
N ASN A 118 37.13 -0.63 -5.93
CA ASN A 118 36.03 -0.03 -6.68
C ASN A 118 34.90 -1.06 -6.72
N LYS A 119 33.73 -0.71 -6.15
CA LYS A 119 32.50 -1.45 -6.40
C LYS A 119 32.24 -1.37 -7.91
N GLU A 120 32.54 -2.46 -8.60
CA GLU A 120 32.24 -2.62 -10.01
C GLU A 120 30.73 -2.44 -10.19
N LYS A 121 30.34 -1.42 -10.96
CA LYS A 121 28.93 -1.24 -11.33
C LYS A 121 28.55 -2.43 -12.21
N VAL A 122 27.83 -3.39 -11.64
CA VAL A 122 27.28 -4.54 -12.35
C VAL A 122 26.25 -4.01 -13.36
N TYR A 123 26.55 -4.15 -14.65
CA TYR A 123 25.63 -3.83 -15.73
C TYR A 123 24.70 -5.02 -15.95
N VAL A 124 23.41 -4.83 -15.73
CA VAL A 124 22.39 -5.86 -16.01
C VAL A 124 22.00 -5.78 -17.50
N PRO A 125 22.16 -6.85 -18.30
CA PRO A 125 21.74 -6.84 -19.70
C PRO A 125 20.21 -6.73 -19.81
N ILE A 126 19.75 -5.85 -20.71
CA ILE A 126 18.33 -5.67 -21.01
C ILE A 126 18.02 -6.42 -22.30
N THR A 127 17.18 -7.44 -22.23
CA THR A 127 16.63 -8.13 -23.41
C THR A 127 15.12 -7.87 -23.51
N VAL A 128 14.62 -7.79 -24.74
CA VAL A 128 13.20 -7.53 -25.02
C VAL A 128 12.68 -8.66 -25.90
N GLU A 129 11.76 -9.48 -25.41
CA GLU A 129 11.14 -10.56 -26.18
C GLU A 129 9.62 -10.44 -26.18
N LYS A 130 9.01 -10.57 -27.37
CA LYS A 130 7.55 -10.70 -27.57
C LYS A 130 6.67 -9.63 -26.90
N GLY A 131 7.21 -8.46 -26.54
CA GLY A 131 6.44 -7.29 -26.09
C GLY A 131 6.49 -7.13 -24.58
N ARG A 132 7.23 -8.02 -23.92
CA ARG A 132 7.70 -7.84 -22.57
C ARG A 132 9.19 -7.51 -22.62
N MET A 133 9.55 -6.38 -22.04
CA MET A 133 10.92 -6.17 -21.59
C MET A 133 11.11 -7.09 -20.38
N THR A 134 11.98 -8.09 -20.50
CA THR A 134 12.34 -8.96 -19.39
C THR A 134 13.77 -8.59 -19.04
N VAL A 135 13.97 -7.98 -17.87
CA VAL A 135 15.31 -7.79 -17.33
C VAL A 135 15.74 -9.16 -16.80
N HIS A 136 16.71 -9.79 -17.46
CA HIS A 136 17.25 -11.08 -17.02
C HIS A 136 18.25 -10.82 -15.91
N PHE A 137 17.91 -11.29 -14.70
CA PHE A 137 18.86 -11.44 -13.61
C PHE A 137 19.36 -12.88 -13.68
N ASP A 138 20.46 -13.09 -14.40
CA ASP A 138 21.23 -14.31 -14.25
C ASP A 138 22.02 -14.21 -12.94
N ASP A 139 21.29 -14.30 -11.82
CA ASP A 139 21.89 -14.59 -10.52
C ASP A 139 21.78 -16.11 -10.29
N PRO A 140 22.82 -16.90 -10.57
CA PRO A 140 22.81 -18.34 -10.33
C PRO A 140 22.51 -18.69 -8.86
N ALA A 141 22.71 -17.79 -7.90
CA ALA A 141 22.39 -18.03 -6.48
C ALA A 141 20.88 -18.07 -6.20
N LEU A 142 20.03 -17.52 -7.09
CA LEU A 142 18.57 -17.57 -6.95
C LEU A 142 17.92 -18.77 -7.66
N GLN A 143 18.64 -19.48 -8.53
CA GLN A 143 18.09 -20.60 -9.30
C GLN A 143 18.26 -21.97 -8.63
N GLU A 144 19.14 -22.10 -7.63
CA GLU A 144 19.48 -23.41 -7.01
C GLU A 144 18.86 -23.71 -5.64
N ARG A 145 17.85 -22.96 -5.19
CA ARG A 145 17.08 -23.41 -4.01
C ARG A 145 16.05 -24.46 -4.41
N LYS A 146 16.46 -25.74 -4.40
CA LYS A 146 15.51 -26.85 -4.31
C LYS A 146 14.57 -26.58 -3.13
N PRO A 147 13.24 -26.74 -3.27
CA PRO A 147 12.34 -26.58 -2.15
C PRO A 147 12.78 -27.56 -1.04
N PRO A 148 12.89 -27.13 0.23
CA PRO A 148 13.23 -28.02 1.32
C PRO A 148 12.22 -29.17 1.34
N THR A 149 12.71 -30.39 1.49
CA THR A 149 11.92 -31.62 1.58
C THR A 149 11.16 -31.78 2.90
N GLY A 150 11.28 -30.80 3.81
CA GLY A 150 10.36 -30.64 4.94
C GLY A 150 9.04 -30.01 4.49
N GLY A 151 7.94 -30.28 5.21
CA GLY A 151 6.69 -29.56 4.99
C GLY A 151 6.89 -28.03 4.97
N ARG A 152 5.92 -27.26 4.46
CA ARG A 152 6.02 -25.79 4.32
C ARG A 152 6.41 -25.02 5.60
N PHE A 153 6.35 -25.68 6.74
CA PHE A 153 6.65 -25.16 8.08
C PHE A 153 7.80 -25.93 8.76
N GLY A 154 8.55 -26.75 8.02
CA GLY A 154 9.63 -27.58 8.58
C GLY A 154 10.78 -26.78 9.20
N HIS A 155 10.92 -25.50 8.86
CA HIS A 155 11.88 -24.60 9.51
C HIS A 155 11.48 -24.20 10.94
N LEU A 156 10.20 -24.30 11.31
CA LEU A 156 9.74 -24.03 12.67
C LEU A 156 10.12 -25.17 13.64
N ALA A 157 10.36 -26.38 13.13
CA ALA A 157 10.72 -27.53 13.95
C ALA A 157 12.14 -27.45 14.56
N GLY A 158 12.96 -26.49 14.13
CA GLY A 158 14.35 -26.31 14.57
C GLY A 158 14.55 -25.50 15.85
N GLY A 159 13.49 -24.97 16.48
CA GLY A 159 13.57 -24.22 17.74
C GLY A 159 14.21 -22.82 17.68
N GLU A 160 14.87 -22.47 16.58
CA GLU A 160 15.52 -21.16 16.41
C GLU A 160 14.57 -20.05 15.97
N THR A 161 13.38 -20.39 15.44
CA THR A 161 12.38 -19.41 15.01
C THR A 161 11.00 -19.75 15.54
N PHE A 162 10.27 -18.75 16.00
CA PHE A 162 8.86 -18.91 16.40
C PHE A 162 7.97 -17.94 15.63
N VAL A 163 6.71 -18.35 15.44
CA VAL A 163 5.66 -17.49 14.90
C VAL A 163 4.96 -16.80 16.06
N GLY A 164 5.01 -15.46 16.11
CA GLY A 164 4.36 -14.68 17.16
C GLY A 164 2.92 -14.30 16.81
N ARG A 165 2.65 -13.98 15.55
CA ARG A 165 1.37 -13.46 15.07
C ARG A 165 1.02 -14.00 13.69
N VAL A 166 -0.27 -14.15 13.46
CA VAL A 166 -0.85 -14.41 12.14
C VAL A 166 -1.76 -13.26 11.75
N ILE A 167 -1.70 -12.85 10.47
CA ILE A 167 -2.64 -11.91 9.86
C ILE A 167 -3.49 -12.61 8.79
N LEU A 168 -4.80 -12.37 8.85
CA LEU A 168 -5.81 -12.87 7.93
C LEU A 168 -6.33 -11.74 7.04
N SER A 169 -6.23 -11.92 5.72
CA SER A 169 -6.57 -10.90 4.72
C SER A 169 -7.42 -11.46 3.58
N CYS A 170 -8.57 -10.83 3.30
CA CYS A 170 -9.47 -11.26 2.25
C CYS A 170 -8.84 -11.09 0.86
N GLY A 171 -8.94 -12.12 0.01
CA GLY A 171 -8.61 -12.03 -1.40
C GLY A 171 -9.63 -11.17 -2.15
N ARG A 172 -9.18 -10.22 -2.99
CA ARG A 172 -10.07 -9.35 -3.81
C ARG A 172 -10.89 -10.09 -4.89
N GLY A 173 -10.71 -11.39 -5.09
CA GLY A 173 -11.20 -12.12 -6.28
C GLY A 173 -12.03 -13.37 -6.00
N SER A 174 -12.22 -13.77 -4.74
CA SER A 174 -12.91 -15.03 -4.39
C SER A 174 -13.94 -14.85 -3.28
N LEU A 175 -14.53 -13.65 -3.18
CA LEU A 175 -15.65 -13.43 -2.26
C LEU A 175 -16.86 -14.22 -2.81
N ASP A 176 -16.93 -15.50 -2.46
CA ASP A 176 -18.22 -16.12 -2.28
C ASP A 176 -18.83 -15.41 -1.08
N ALA A 177 -19.74 -14.48 -1.38
CA ALA A 177 -20.33 -13.52 -0.47
C ALA A 177 -21.14 -14.17 0.69
N SER A 178 -21.10 -15.50 0.79
CA SER A 178 -21.79 -16.31 1.77
C SER A 178 -21.01 -16.51 3.07
N ALA A 179 -19.67 -16.32 3.10
CA ALA A 179 -18.87 -16.53 4.31
C ALA A 179 -18.62 -15.21 5.08
N SER A 180 -19.32 -15.01 6.20
CA SER A 180 -19.12 -13.86 7.12
C SER A 180 -17.64 -13.64 7.47
N LEU A 181 -16.92 -14.73 7.73
CA LEU A 181 -15.49 -14.72 8.05
C LEU A 181 -14.63 -14.01 6.98
N CYS A 182 -14.93 -14.16 5.69
CA CYS A 182 -14.14 -13.52 4.64
C CYS A 182 -14.20 -11.99 4.73
N ALA A 183 -15.37 -11.43 5.05
CA ALA A 183 -15.52 -9.99 5.23
C ALA A 183 -14.80 -9.51 6.49
N GLU A 184 -14.83 -10.30 7.57
CA GLU A 184 -14.19 -9.97 8.85
C GLU A 184 -12.66 -10.08 8.79
N CYS A 185 -12.12 -10.97 7.96
CA CYS A 185 -10.69 -11.15 7.74
C CYS A 185 -10.09 -10.09 6.81
N ASN A 186 -10.24 -8.80 7.09
CA ASN A 186 -9.68 -7.69 6.31
C ASN A 186 -8.40 -7.10 6.93
N GLY A 187 -7.51 -7.97 7.43
CA GLY A 187 -6.36 -7.59 8.24
C GLY A 187 -6.53 -7.92 9.72
N ALA A 188 -7.27 -9.00 10.05
CA ALA A 188 -7.40 -9.47 11.42
C ALA A 188 -6.06 -10.05 11.87
N VAL A 189 -5.62 -9.69 13.08
CA VAL A 189 -4.34 -10.16 13.64
C VAL A 189 -4.63 -11.00 14.87
N ILE A 190 -4.01 -12.16 14.96
CA ILE A 190 -4.15 -13.14 16.04
C ILE A 190 -2.76 -13.37 16.65
N ASP A 191 -2.65 -13.33 17.97
CA ASP A 191 -1.45 -13.79 18.69
C ASP A 191 -1.43 -15.32 18.66
N VAL A 192 -0.37 -15.92 18.15
CA VAL A 192 -0.33 -17.38 17.95
C VAL A 192 0.00 -18.13 19.24
N ARG A 193 0.51 -17.45 20.27
CA ARG A 193 0.82 -18.07 21.57
C ARG A 193 -0.43 -18.23 22.42
N THR A 194 -1.32 -17.25 22.36
CA THR A 194 -2.55 -17.23 23.17
C THR A 194 -3.80 -17.48 22.34
N TRP A 195 -3.67 -17.49 21.01
CA TRP A 195 -4.75 -17.51 20.03
C TRP A 195 -5.74 -16.33 20.15
N ALA A 196 -5.42 -15.32 20.96
CA ALA A 196 -6.27 -14.16 21.17
C ALA A 196 -6.26 -13.20 19.97
N LEU A 197 -7.37 -12.47 19.80
CA LEU A 197 -7.44 -11.36 18.85
C LEU A 197 -6.55 -10.20 19.31
N LEU A 198 -5.70 -9.74 18.40
CA LEU A 198 -4.93 -8.50 18.56
C LEU A 198 -5.53 -7.34 17.76
N VAL A 199 -6.19 -7.65 16.63
CA VAL A 199 -6.85 -6.65 15.77
C VAL A 199 -8.16 -7.20 15.22
N VAL A 200 -9.22 -6.42 15.39
CA VAL A 200 -10.49 -6.59 14.67
C VAL A 200 -10.63 -5.45 13.66
N PRO A 201 -10.38 -5.69 12.36
CA PRO A 201 -10.38 -4.64 11.35
C PRO A 201 -11.81 -4.27 10.97
N SER A 202 -11.98 -3.14 10.26
CA SER A 202 -13.21 -2.90 9.53
C SER A 202 -13.41 -3.96 8.46
N ARG A 203 -14.66 -4.39 8.29
CA ARG A 203 -15.03 -5.41 7.29
C ARG A 203 -14.59 -5.00 5.88
N ALA A 204 -14.25 -6.00 5.06
CA ALA A 204 -13.91 -5.79 3.67
C ALA A 204 -15.15 -5.31 2.88
N PHE A 205 -14.97 -4.26 2.07
CA PHE A 205 -16.02 -3.79 1.18
C PHE A 205 -16.39 -4.85 0.14
N THR A 206 -17.68 -5.00 -0.12
CA THR A 206 -18.15 -5.80 -1.25
C THR A 206 -17.83 -5.08 -2.56
N PRO A 207 -17.04 -5.69 -3.47
CA PRO A 207 -16.53 -5.00 -4.66
C PRO A 207 -17.60 -4.77 -5.74
N ARG A 208 -18.70 -5.53 -5.70
CA ARG A 208 -19.79 -5.49 -6.70
C ARG A 208 -21.14 -5.74 -6.03
N PRO A 209 -21.65 -4.80 -5.24
CA PRO A 209 -22.94 -4.99 -4.61
C PRO A 209 -24.04 -4.97 -5.67
N SER A 210 -25.10 -5.77 -5.48
CA SER A 210 -26.26 -5.74 -6.37
C SER A 210 -27.02 -4.44 -6.12
N ALA A 211 -27.10 -3.55 -7.11
CA ALA A 211 -27.81 -2.27 -6.98
C ALA A 211 -29.21 -2.45 -6.38
N LYS A 212 -30.00 -3.39 -6.91
CA LYS A 212 -31.35 -3.72 -6.40
C LYS A 212 -31.38 -4.09 -4.91
N LYS A 213 -30.36 -4.80 -4.38
CA LYS A 213 -30.27 -5.15 -2.96
C LYS A 213 -29.85 -3.95 -2.10
N VAL A 214 -28.95 -3.13 -2.63
CA VAL A 214 -28.54 -1.88 -1.98
C VAL A 214 -29.72 -0.92 -1.91
N ASP A 215 -30.39 -0.67 -3.03
CA ASP A 215 -31.55 0.22 -3.12
C ASP A 215 -32.69 -0.23 -2.20
N ARG A 216 -32.93 -1.56 -2.08
CA ARG A 216 -33.90 -2.08 -1.11
C ARG A 216 -33.54 -1.76 0.34
N ALA A 217 -32.25 -1.82 0.68
CA ALA A 217 -31.79 -1.63 2.05
C ALA A 217 -31.43 -0.17 2.37
N LEU A 218 -31.30 0.68 1.36
CA LEU A 218 -31.35 2.14 1.44
C LEU A 218 -32.80 2.68 1.44
N GLY A 219 -33.75 1.84 1.02
CA GLY A 219 -35.15 2.17 0.77
C GLY A 219 -35.94 2.61 2.01
N THR A 220 -37.11 3.18 1.71
CA THR A 220 -37.95 4.14 2.46
C THR A 220 -37.93 4.05 3.98
N PRO A 221 -38.00 5.20 4.69
CA PRO A 221 -38.33 5.21 6.12
C PRO A 221 -39.52 4.29 6.30
N ASP A 222 -39.38 3.23 7.10
CA ASP A 222 -40.53 2.41 7.45
C ASP A 222 -41.59 3.37 8.03
N ASP A 223 -42.85 3.20 7.67
CA ASP A 223 -44.00 3.83 8.36
C ASP A 223 -44.11 3.35 9.83
N SER A 224 -43.06 2.72 10.38
CA SER A 224 -42.96 2.34 11.78
C SER A 224 -43.02 3.62 12.65
N PRO A 225 -44.04 3.76 13.50
CA PRO A 225 -44.27 4.97 14.27
C PRO A 225 -43.24 5.23 15.39
N GLU A 226 -42.22 4.38 15.56
CA GLU A 226 -41.25 4.45 16.67
C GLU A 226 -39.85 5.01 16.31
N GLY A 227 -39.67 5.78 15.22
CA GLY A 227 -38.31 6.23 14.86
C GLY A 227 -38.15 7.38 13.88
N ALA A 228 -38.88 8.48 14.05
CA ALA A 228 -38.90 9.65 13.16
C ALA A 228 -37.56 10.44 13.02
N LEU A 229 -36.45 10.00 13.63
CA LEU A 229 -35.13 10.66 13.55
C LEU A 229 -34.10 9.92 12.67
N SER A 230 -34.45 8.76 12.08
CA SER A 230 -33.50 7.89 11.36
C SER A 230 -33.97 7.55 9.94
N GLY A 231 -34.27 8.55 9.10
CA GLY A 231 -34.70 8.40 7.70
C GLY A 231 -33.70 7.73 6.73
N THR A 232 -32.68 7.01 7.22
CA THR A 232 -31.60 6.40 6.43
C THR A 232 -31.55 4.88 6.61
N GLY A 233 -32.58 4.14 6.17
CA GLY A 233 -32.53 2.69 5.90
C GLY A 233 -31.71 1.82 6.87
N LEU A 234 -31.05 0.76 6.37
CA LEU A 234 -30.18 -0.12 7.17
C LEU A 234 -28.73 0.38 7.28
N TYR A 235 -28.40 1.55 6.70
CA TYR A 235 -27.02 1.99 6.52
C TYR A 235 -26.74 3.39 7.07
N ASP A 236 -25.57 3.53 7.64
CA ASP A 236 -24.88 4.81 7.77
C ASP A 236 -24.22 5.16 6.43
N ILE A 237 -24.34 6.41 6.01
CA ILE A 237 -23.69 6.93 4.80
C ILE A 237 -22.51 7.77 5.23
N ILE A 238 -21.30 7.38 4.83
CA ILE A 238 -20.05 8.00 5.25
C ILE A 238 -19.33 8.50 4.01
N GLN A 239 -18.82 9.74 4.02
CA GLN A 239 -17.98 10.20 2.90
C GLN A 239 -16.64 9.47 2.88
N VAL A 240 -16.19 9.08 1.69
CA VAL A 240 -14.85 8.51 1.51
C VAL A 240 -13.81 9.62 1.57
N SER A 241 -12.73 9.37 2.29
CA SER A 241 -11.50 10.16 2.21
C SER A 241 -10.44 9.38 1.43
N ASP A 242 -9.63 10.06 0.64
CA ASP A 242 -8.42 9.47 0.05
C ASP A 242 -7.34 9.38 1.12
N GLY A 243 -7.30 8.22 1.78
CA GLY A 243 -6.48 7.98 2.96
C GLY A 243 -5.94 6.56 3.04
N THR A 244 -5.10 6.36 4.05
CA THR A 244 -4.56 5.06 4.44
C THR A 244 -5.21 4.61 5.74
N VAL A 245 -5.70 3.37 5.75
CA VAL A 245 -6.33 2.76 6.93
C VAL A 245 -5.32 1.86 7.63
N VAL A 246 -5.13 2.08 8.92
CA VAL A 246 -4.30 1.25 9.81
C VAL A 246 -5.05 0.92 11.09
N SER A 247 -4.69 -0.18 11.74
CA SER A 247 -5.18 -0.49 13.07
C SER A 247 -4.05 -0.47 14.09
N LEU A 248 -4.20 0.36 15.12
CA LEU A 248 -3.34 0.45 16.28
C LEU A 248 -3.75 -0.59 17.31
N TYR A 249 -2.78 -1.35 17.83
CA TYR A 249 -3.01 -2.35 18.87
C TYR A 249 -1.76 -2.55 19.72
N CYS A 250 -1.94 -3.07 20.93
CA CYS A 250 -0.85 -3.46 21.82
C CYS A 250 -0.61 -4.97 21.69
N TRP A 251 0.67 -5.38 21.66
CA TRP A 251 1.08 -6.77 21.63
C TRP A 251 2.07 -7.04 22.75
N ASP A 252 1.82 -8.07 23.56
CA ASP A 252 2.71 -8.49 24.64
C ASP A 252 3.88 -9.32 24.09
N HIS A 253 4.80 -8.65 23.41
CA HIS A 253 5.97 -9.25 22.77
C HIS A 253 6.76 -10.10 23.76
N PRO A 254 7.16 -11.35 23.42
CA PRO A 254 7.79 -12.28 24.36
C PRO A 254 8.98 -11.70 25.13
N SER A 255 9.89 -10.99 24.44
CA SER A 255 11.11 -10.43 25.04
C SER A 255 11.04 -8.95 25.41
N LYS A 256 9.98 -8.23 25.03
CA LYS A 256 9.90 -6.76 25.21
C LYS A 256 8.73 -6.33 26.09
N GLY A 257 7.86 -7.27 26.42
CA GLY A 257 6.57 -6.95 27.01
C GLY A 257 5.69 -6.14 26.04
N PRO A 258 4.83 -5.25 26.55
CA PRO A 258 3.81 -4.57 25.75
C PRO A 258 4.44 -3.58 24.76
N ILE A 259 4.19 -3.80 23.47
CA ILE A 259 4.58 -2.88 22.39
C ILE A 259 3.37 -2.48 21.56
N TRP A 260 3.34 -1.21 21.13
CA TRP A 260 2.31 -0.73 20.21
C TRP A 260 2.74 -0.95 18.76
N CYS A 261 1.78 -1.42 17.96
CA CYS A 261 1.97 -1.76 16.55
C CYS A 261 0.88 -1.10 15.70
N LEU A 262 1.25 -0.68 14.50
CA LEU A 262 0.31 -0.33 13.44
C LEU A 262 0.20 -1.51 12.47
N SER A 263 -0.99 -2.09 12.31
CA SER A 263 -1.26 -3.07 11.25
C SER A 263 -1.94 -2.42 10.05
N SER A 264 -1.82 -3.06 8.89
CA SER A 264 -2.60 -2.75 7.69
C SER A 264 -3.39 -3.97 7.26
N CYS A 265 -4.20 -3.86 6.20
CA CYS A 265 -4.92 -5.01 5.64
C CYS A 265 -4.03 -6.20 5.21
N LYS A 266 -2.69 -6.05 5.13
CA LYS A 266 -1.75 -7.09 4.64
C LYS A 266 -0.45 -7.23 5.43
N GLY A 267 -0.28 -6.46 6.50
CA GLY A 267 0.91 -6.50 7.35
C GLY A 267 0.48 -6.37 8.81
N TYR A 268 0.94 -7.30 9.65
CA TYR A 268 0.69 -7.31 11.08
C TYR A 268 1.36 -6.11 11.78
N ASP A 269 2.49 -5.64 11.26
CA ASP A 269 3.22 -4.47 11.77
C ASP A 269 3.84 -3.72 10.58
N VAL A 270 3.35 -2.51 10.33
CA VAL A 270 3.82 -1.60 9.27
C VAL A 270 4.46 -0.34 9.86
N SER A 271 4.65 -0.28 11.18
CA SER A 271 5.05 0.91 11.93
C SER A 271 6.31 1.58 11.34
N HIS A 272 7.30 0.76 10.99
CA HIS A 272 8.60 1.19 10.44
C HIS A 272 8.63 1.32 8.91
N LEU A 273 7.55 0.97 8.21
CA LEU A 273 7.58 0.97 6.75
C LEU A 273 7.43 2.39 6.19
N LYS A 274 8.12 2.65 5.08
CA LYS A 274 7.97 3.86 4.26
C LYS A 274 7.17 3.55 3.00
N TRP A 275 6.40 4.53 2.51
CA TRP A 275 5.55 4.33 1.33
C TRP A 275 6.00 5.09 0.09
N MET A 276 5.81 6.42 0.03
CA MET A 276 6.22 7.28 -1.09
C MET A 276 7.00 8.52 -0.63
N GLY A 277 7.49 8.49 0.61
CA GLY A 277 8.24 9.57 1.24
C GLY A 277 9.19 9.04 2.31
N ALA A 278 9.88 9.96 2.97
CA ALA A 278 10.97 9.63 3.89
C ALA A 278 10.48 9.15 5.26
N LYS A 279 9.23 9.48 5.63
CA LYS A 279 8.66 9.14 6.93
C LYS A 279 8.00 7.78 6.96
N THR A 280 8.10 7.14 8.12
CA THR A 280 7.45 5.88 8.46
C THR A 280 5.98 6.09 8.84
N TYR A 281 5.21 5.00 8.92
CA TYR A 281 3.84 5.06 9.43
C TYR A 281 3.78 5.63 10.86
N SER A 282 4.68 5.21 11.75
CA SER A 282 4.73 5.71 13.13
C SER A 282 4.93 7.22 13.20
N GLU A 283 5.93 7.73 12.47
CA GLU A 283 6.26 9.17 12.47
C GLU A 283 5.09 10.00 11.94
N ILE A 284 4.45 9.55 10.86
CA ILE A 284 3.30 10.25 10.28
C ILE A 284 2.11 10.25 11.24
N VAL A 285 1.77 9.10 11.83
CA VAL A 285 0.65 9.01 12.77
C VAL A 285 0.94 9.85 14.02
N TYR A 286 2.19 9.84 14.52
CA TYR A 286 2.62 10.68 15.63
C TYR A 286 2.41 12.16 15.31
N GLU A 287 2.96 12.66 14.19
CA GLU A 287 2.82 14.07 13.80
C GLU A 287 1.35 14.51 13.66
N LEU A 288 0.50 13.66 13.11
CA LEU A 288 -0.92 13.95 12.99
C LEU A 288 -1.63 13.99 14.35
N LEU A 289 -1.28 13.08 15.27
CA LEU A 289 -1.86 13.04 16.62
C LEU A 289 -1.36 14.18 17.51
N MET A 290 -0.16 14.70 17.28
CA MET A 290 0.36 15.90 17.97
C MET A 290 -0.50 17.15 17.70
N GLY A 291 -1.30 17.16 16.64
CA GLY A 291 -2.32 18.19 16.39
C GLY A 291 -3.51 18.17 17.36
N TYR A 292 -3.58 17.17 18.27
CA TYR A 292 -4.66 16.99 19.22
C TYR A 292 -4.12 16.93 20.66
N PRO A 293 -3.80 18.07 21.31
CA PRO A 293 -3.16 18.10 22.63
C PRO A 293 -3.90 17.30 23.70
N ALA A 294 -5.23 17.40 23.76
CA ALA A 294 -6.05 16.65 24.72
C ALA A 294 -5.88 15.12 24.57
N PHE A 295 -5.68 14.62 23.35
CA PHE A 295 -5.37 13.21 23.11
C PHE A 295 -3.98 12.85 23.62
N VAL A 296 -2.98 13.68 23.35
CA VAL A 296 -1.59 13.47 23.80
C VAL A 296 -1.53 13.41 25.32
N ASP A 297 -2.17 14.38 25.99
CA ASP A 297 -2.23 14.47 27.46
C ASP A 297 -2.92 13.24 28.07
N THR A 298 -4.07 12.86 27.52
CA THR A 298 -4.86 11.74 28.03
C THR A 298 -4.13 10.41 27.86
N THR A 299 -3.48 10.19 26.71
CA THR A 299 -2.92 8.88 26.35
C THR A 299 -1.44 8.73 26.71
N GLY A 300 -0.74 9.83 26.99
CA GLY A 300 0.71 9.84 27.16
C GLY A 300 1.42 9.42 25.88
N LEU A 301 0.98 9.93 24.73
CA LEU A 301 1.57 9.60 23.43
C LEU A 301 3.04 10.06 23.39
N THR A 302 3.93 9.14 23.04
CA THR A 302 5.35 9.42 22.77
C THR A 302 5.82 8.66 21.53
N LEU A 303 6.95 9.09 20.96
CA LEU A 303 7.63 8.40 19.88
C LEU A 303 8.98 7.91 20.40
N VAL A 304 9.21 6.59 20.37
CA VAL A 304 10.38 5.94 20.96
C VAL A 304 11.21 5.21 19.91
N HIS A 305 12.53 5.13 20.09
CA HIS A 305 13.40 4.33 19.23
C HIS A 305 13.17 2.83 19.47
N ASP A 306 12.99 2.08 18.39
CA ASP A 306 12.98 0.63 18.41
C ASP A 306 14.35 0.07 18.01
N TYR A 307 15.10 -0.37 19.01
CA TYR A 307 16.40 -1.00 18.82
C TYR A 307 16.35 -2.29 17.99
N LEU A 308 15.20 -2.99 17.87
CA LEU A 308 15.09 -4.18 17.01
C LEU A 308 14.86 -3.83 15.54
N CYS A 309 14.26 -2.67 15.25
CA CYS A 309 14.05 -2.21 13.88
C CYS A 309 15.17 -1.26 13.44
N LYS A 310 16.43 -1.58 13.75
CA LYS A 310 17.61 -0.81 13.31
C LYS A 310 17.54 0.69 13.64
N GLY A 311 16.88 1.07 14.73
CA GLY A 311 16.75 2.46 15.18
C GLY A 311 15.50 3.18 14.67
N ASP A 312 14.59 2.50 13.97
CA ASP A 312 13.31 3.07 13.53
C ASP A 312 12.41 3.47 14.71
N MET A 313 11.50 4.41 14.47
CA MET A 313 10.62 4.96 15.50
C MET A 313 9.31 4.17 15.66
N ARG A 314 8.81 4.07 16.89
CA ARG A 314 7.50 3.49 17.23
C ARG A 314 6.68 4.41 18.12
N LEU A 315 5.37 4.31 17.97
CA LEU A 315 4.42 4.92 18.90
C LEU A 315 4.49 4.21 20.24
N ALA A 316 4.38 4.96 21.33
CA ALA A 316 4.19 4.44 22.67
C ALA A 316 3.10 5.24 23.39
N PHE A 317 2.28 4.55 24.17
CA PHE A 317 1.18 5.13 24.93
C PHE A 317 1.23 4.63 26.37
N ALA A 318 1.22 5.54 27.34
CA ALA A 318 1.20 5.19 28.76
C ALA A 318 -0.19 4.73 29.21
N ASN A 319 -1.24 5.41 28.73
CA ASN A 319 -2.60 5.31 29.29
C ASN A 319 -3.66 4.80 28.31
N LEU A 320 -3.28 4.44 27.07
CA LEU A 320 -4.23 3.93 26.08
C LEU A 320 -4.63 2.49 26.42
N ASP A 321 -5.94 2.18 26.33
CA ASP A 321 -6.50 0.88 26.70
C ASP A 321 -6.00 -0.24 25.77
N ARG A 322 -5.25 -1.18 26.36
CA ARG A 322 -4.63 -2.32 25.65
C ARG A 322 -5.61 -3.46 25.36
N SER A 323 -6.80 -3.46 25.98
CA SER A 323 -7.84 -4.45 25.70
C SER A 323 -8.60 -4.17 24.40
N ARG A 324 -8.18 -3.13 23.65
CA ARG A 324 -8.80 -2.67 22.43
C ARG A 324 -7.79 -2.56 21.28
N SER A 325 -8.32 -2.73 20.08
CA SER A 325 -7.67 -2.25 18.85
C SER A 325 -8.42 -1.05 18.29
N TYR A 326 -7.70 -0.11 17.70
CA TYR A 326 -8.26 1.14 17.16
C TYR A 326 -7.96 1.22 15.66
N THR A 327 -8.99 1.27 14.82
CA THR A 327 -8.82 1.48 13.38
C THR A 327 -8.99 2.96 13.08
N ILE A 328 -7.97 3.54 12.46
CA ILE A 328 -7.91 4.94 12.06
C ILE A 328 -7.66 5.04 10.56
N GLY A 329 -8.18 6.11 9.97
CA GLY A 329 -7.75 6.56 8.65
C GLY A 329 -6.89 7.79 8.79
N PHE A 330 -5.89 7.92 7.92
CA PHE A 330 -5.09 9.14 7.86
C PHE A 330 -4.77 9.53 6.42
N ARG A 331 -4.52 10.82 6.23
CA ARG A 331 -4.02 11.42 5.02
C ARG A 331 -2.75 12.22 5.35
N TYR A 332 -1.73 12.05 4.53
CA TYR A 332 -0.44 12.71 4.70
C TYR A 332 0.31 12.75 3.37
N LYS A 333 1.09 13.81 3.13
CA LYS A 333 1.76 14.10 1.84
C LYS A 333 2.70 12.99 1.35
N ASP A 334 3.45 12.34 2.25
CA ASP A 334 4.35 11.20 1.95
C ASP A 334 3.60 9.93 1.50
N PHE A 335 2.27 9.93 1.59
CA PHE A 335 1.40 8.82 1.21
C PHE A 335 0.33 9.21 0.17
N HIS A 336 -0.04 10.49 0.14
CA HIS A 336 -1.12 11.02 -0.67
C HIS A 336 -0.65 12.34 -1.28
N PRO A 337 -0.14 12.32 -2.53
CA PRO A 337 0.62 13.44 -3.10
C PRO A 337 -0.24 14.62 -3.57
N MET A 338 -1.57 14.57 -3.43
CA MET A 338 -2.44 15.66 -3.85
C MET A 338 -2.40 16.76 -2.78
N SER A 339 -1.56 17.77 -2.99
CA SER A 339 -1.27 18.86 -2.05
C SER A 339 -2.50 19.71 -1.69
N ALA A 340 -3.47 19.79 -2.59
CA ALA A 340 -4.72 20.52 -2.36
C ALA A 340 -5.65 19.85 -1.33
N ASP A 341 -5.47 18.56 -1.01
CA ASP A 341 -6.26 17.86 0.00
C ASP A 341 -5.43 17.70 1.28
N PRO A 342 -5.81 18.38 2.37
CA PRO A 342 -4.98 18.56 3.55
C PRO A 342 -4.68 17.25 4.29
N ALA A 343 -3.58 17.24 5.04
CA ALA A 343 -3.28 16.14 5.94
C ALA A 343 -4.32 16.06 7.07
N GLY A 344 -4.61 14.86 7.56
CA GLY A 344 -5.61 14.65 8.59
C GLY A 344 -5.65 13.22 9.11
N ILE A 345 -6.32 13.02 10.24
CA ILE A 345 -6.50 11.72 10.89
C ILE A 345 -7.93 11.64 11.43
N TRP A 346 -8.55 10.48 11.33
CA TRP A 346 -9.91 10.25 11.79
C TRP A 346 -10.12 8.84 12.34
N ASN A 347 -11.03 8.72 13.29
CA ASN A 347 -11.49 7.46 13.84
C ASN A 347 -12.44 6.75 12.89
N ILE A 348 -12.20 5.45 12.66
CA ILE A 348 -13.11 4.58 11.91
C ILE A 348 -13.89 3.67 12.86
N GLN A 349 -13.19 3.00 13.78
CA GLN A 349 -13.79 2.14 14.83
C GLN A 349 -12.78 1.84 15.93
N ALA A 350 -13.24 1.46 17.11
CA ALA A 350 -12.49 0.62 18.04
C ALA A 350 -13.10 -0.78 18.07
N ALA A 351 -12.42 -1.74 18.68
CA ALA A 351 -12.97 -3.05 18.93
C ALA A 351 -12.50 -3.60 20.28
N VAL A 352 -13.42 -4.24 21.00
CA VAL A 352 -13.12 -4.95 22.25
C VAL A 352 -12.57 -6.32 21.89
N LEU A 353 -11.29 -6.57 22.19
CA LEU A 353 -10.58 -7.76 21.72
C LEU A 353 -11.17 -9.05 22.30
N ALA A 354 -11.60 -9.02 23.57
CA ALA A 354 -12.18 -10.17 24.25
C ALA A 354 -13.47 -10.69 23.59
N THR A 355 -14.26 -9.81 22.96
CA THR A 355 -15.55 -10.18 22.33
C THR A 355 -15.51 -10.09 20.81
N GLY A 356 -14.41 -9.62 20.23
CA GLY A 356 -14.30 -9.28 18.82
C GLY A 356 -15.32 -8.23 18.34
N THR A 357 -15.96 -7.49 19.24
CA THR A 357 -17.08 -6.61 18.89
C THR A 357 -16.58 -5.22 18.48
N PRO A 358 -16.87 -4.76 17.24
CA PRO A 358 -16.55 -3.39 16.84
C PRO A 358 -17.47 -2.40 17.55
N VAL A 359 -16.92 -1.29 17.99
CA VAL A 359 -17.64 -0.16 18.58
C VAL A 359 -17.29 1.08 17.77
N TYR A 360 -18.27 1.60 17.03
CA TYR A 360 -18.07 2.79 16.18
C TYR A 360 -18.16 4.09 16.98
N ASP A 361 -18.84 4.06 18.13
CA ASP A 361 -18.93 5.18 19.06
C ASP A 361 -17.73 5.31 20.01
N LEU A 362 -16.81 4.36 19.96
CA LEU A 362 -15.58 4.42 20.74
C LEU A 362 -14.44 4.44 19.74
N GLY A 363 -13.60 5.46 19.81
CA GLY A 363 -12.39 5.61 19.00
C GLY A 363 -11.23 6.03 19.86
N LEU A 364 -10.16 6.54 19.24
CA LEU A 364 -9.16 7.31 19.95
C LEU A 364 -9.84 8.57 20.55
N PRO A 365 -9.63 8.87 21.84
CA PRO A 365 -10.27 10.02 22.46
C PRO A 365 -9.88 11.32 21.75
N HIS A 366 -10.79 12.29 21.64
CA HIS A 366 -10.56 13.60 21.01
C HIS A 366 -10.22 13.60 19.50
N ILE A 367 -9.99 12.44 18.87
CA ILE A 367 -9.78 12.36 17.42
C ILE A 367 -11.15 12.36 16.71
N PRO A 368 -11.34 13.19 15.66
CA PRO A 368 -12.62 13.31 14.99
C PRO A 368 -13.05 11.98 14.37
N ARG A 369 -14.35 11.71 14.38
CA ARG A 369 -14.94 10.54 13.74
C ARG A 369 -15.17 10.81 12.25
N GLN A 370 -15.42 9.74 11.50
CA GLN A 370 -15.95 9.89 10.15
C GLN A 370 -17.30 10.62 10.18
N ALA A 371 -17.47 11.61 9.32
CA ALA A 371 -18.73 12.34 9.19
C ALA A 371 -19.83 11.42 8.64
N LEU A 372 -20.94 11.37 9.36
CA LEU A 372 -22.16 10.68 8.93
C LEU A 372 -23.03 11.65 8.13
N TYR A 373 -23.55 11.20 7.00
CA TYR A 373 -24.47 11.96 6.16
C TYR A 373 -25.89 11.51 6.42
N SER A 374 -26.73 12.47 6.80
CA SER A 374 -28.18 12.25 6.88
C SER A 374 -28.79 12.10 5.49
N PHE A 375 -30.04 11.62 5.44
CA PHE A 375 -30.81 11.60 4.20
C PHE A 375 -30.89 12.99 3.57
N ASP A 376 -31.16 14.00 4.40
CA ASP A 376 -31.28 15.40 3.95
C ASP A 376 -29.99 15.93 3.36
N ASP A 377 -28.83 15.54 3.92
CA ASP A 377 -27.53 15.92 3.35
C ASP A 377 -27.36 15.35 1.94
N ILE A 378 -27.72 14.08 1.73
CA ILE A 378 -27.67 13.44 0.41
C ILE A 378 -28.66 14.09 -0.57
N VAL A 379 -29.87 14.42 -0.13
CA VAL A 379 -30.87 15.14 -0.94
C VAL A 379 -30.34 16.52 -1.35
N ARG A 380 -29.77 17.28 -0.40
CA ARG A 380 -29.17 18.59 -0.70
C ARG A 380 -28.00 18.45 -1.68
N LEU A 381 -27.15 17.44 -1.52
CA LEU A 381 -26.04 17.17 -2.44
C LEU A 381 -26.52 16.85 -3.85
N ALA A 382 -27.55 16.02 -4.01
CA ALA A 382 -28.07 15.69 -5.33
C ALA A 382 -28.81 16.86 -5.98
N LYS A 383 -29.55 17.66 -5.20
CA LYS A 383 -30.18 18.90 -5.69
C LYS A 383 -29.13 19.88 -6.20
N ALA A 384 -28.02 20.06 -5.47
CA ALA A 384 -26.90 20.88 -5.94
C ALA A 384 -26.28 20.33 -7.25
N GLY A 385 -26.29 19.01 -7.43
CA GLY A 385 -25.93 18.33 -8.68
C GLY A 385 -27.03 18.31 -9.76
N GLY A 386 -28.10 19.11 -9.62
CA GLY A 386 -29.18 19.23 -10.60
C GLY A 386 -30.11 18.02 -10.70
N ARG A 387 -30.15 17.15 -9.69
CA ARG A 387 -31.02 15.96 -9.64
C ARG A 387 -31.97 16.03 -8.47
N ALA A 388 -33.27 15.91 -8.76
CA ALA A 388 -34.26 15.67 -7.72
C ALA A 388 -34.12 14.22 -7.22
N ILE A 389 -33.93 14.05 -5.91
CA ILE A 389 -34.09 12.76 -5.24
C ILE A 389 -35.55 12.64 -4.82
N GLY A 390 -36.13 11.44 -5.00
CA GLY A 390 -37.47 11.12 -4.53
C GLY A 390 -37.53 10.94 -3.01
N THR A 391 -38.47 10.12 -2.53
CA THR A 391 -38.63 9.81 -1.10
C THR A 391 -37.64 8.77 -0.56
N SER A 392 -36.74 8.24 -1.40
CA SER A 392 -35.71 7.26 -1.02
C SER A 392 -34.41 7.53 -1.77
N ILE A 393 -33.27 7.23 -1.12
CA ILE A 393 -31.95 7.28 -1.75
C ILE A 393 -31.72 5.98 -2.51
N GLN A 394 -31.36 6.10 -3.77
CA GLN A 394 -30.88 5.00 -4.58
C GLN A 394 -29.36 5.11 -4.76
N LYS A 395 -28.70 3.99 -5.02
CA LYS A 395 -27.28 3.98 -5.41
C LYS A 395 -27.03 4.89 -6.62
N ALA A 396 -27.97 4.95 -7.55
CA ALA A 396 -27.89 5.82 -8.73
C ALA A 396 -27.85 7.32 -8.37
N ASP A 397 -28.37 7.72 -7.21
CA ASP A 397 -28.29 9.10 -6.72
C ASP A 397 -26.87 9.39 -6.20
N LEU A 398 -26.29 8.48 -5.42
CA LEU A 398 -24.89 8.58 -4.94
C LEU A 398 -23.88 8.59 -6.10
N ASP A 399 -24.12 7.75 -7.12
CA ASP A 399 -23.32 7.72 -8.35
C ASP A 399 -23.47 9.04 -9.13
N HIS A 400 -24.64 9.69 -9.06
CA HIS A 400 -24.89 10.99 -9.71
C HIS A 400 -24.21 12.14 -8.98
N ILE A 401 -24.31 12.21 -7.66
CA ILE A 401 -23.58 13.17 -6.81
C ILE A 401 -22.08 13.10 -7.09
N SER A 402 -21.57 11.88 -7.31
CA SER A 402 -20.15 11.66 -7.58
C SER A 402 -19.75 11.91 -9.03
N ARG A 403 -20.68 12.07 -9.98
CA ARG A 403 -20.38 12.04 -11.43
C ARG A 403 -19.42 13.14 -11.86
N THR A 404 -19.53 14.32 -11.28
CA THR A 404 -18.70 15.50 -11.60
C THR A 404 -17.43 15.60 -10.75
N ALA A 405 -17.24 14.71 -9.77
CA ALA A 405 -16.19 14.86 -8.76
C ALA A 405 -14.77 15.06 -9.32
N LEU A 406 -14.42 14.41 -10.44
CA LEU A 406 -13.12 14.61 -11.08
C LEU A 406 -12.99 15.98 -11.76
N VAL A 407 -14.07 16.47 -12.37
CA VAL A 407 -14.11 17.79 -13.01
C VAL A 407 -14.04 18.87 -11.95
N ASP A 408 -14.83 18.73 -10.89
CA ASP A 408 -14.88 19.68 -9.77
C ASP A 408 -13.53 19.77 -9.06
N ALA A 409 -12.89 18.62 -8.81
CA ALA A 409 -11.55 18.57 -8.22
C ALA A 409 -10.52 19.37 -9.01
N LYS A 410 -10.49 19.19 -10.34
CA LYS A 410 -9.57 19.93 -11.22
C LYS A 410 -9.89 21.43 -11.22
N ALA A 411 -11.15 21.82 -11.17
CA ALA A 411 -11.56 23.23 -11.12
C ALA A 411 -11.12 23.90 -9.81
N VAL A 412 -11.25 23.20 -8.68
CA VAL A 412 -10.77 23.64 -7.36
C VAL A 412 -9.26 23.81 -7.37
N ILE A 413 -8.51 22.79 -7.81
CA ILE A 413 -7.03 22.83 -7.86
C ILE A 413 -6.52 23.94 -8.78
N ALA A 414 -7.22 24.20 -9.89
CA ALA A 414 -6.88 25.28 -10.80
C ALA A 414 -7.25 26.70 -10.29
N GLY A 415 -7.82 26.82 -9.09
CA GLY A 415 -8.28 28.11 -8.53
C GLY A 415 -9.49 28.71 -9.28
N LYS A 416 -10.16 27.93 -10.13
CA LYS A 416 -11.27 28.41 -11.00
C LYS A 416 -12.64 28.38 -10.31
N GLY A 417 -12.68 28.47 -8.98
CA GLY A 417 -13.93 28.60 -8.24
C GLY A 417 -14.83 27.36 -8.29
N GLY A 418 -14.28 26.18 -8.02
CA GLY A 418 -15.12 25.04 -7.68
C GLY A 418 -15.90 25.34 -6.40
N SER A 419 -17.21 25.07 -6.39
CA SER A 419 -18.03 25.15 -5.18
C SER A 419 -17.42 24.20 -4.14
N ILE A 420 -16.72 24.76 -3.16
CA ILE A 420 -16.31 24.03 -1.96
C ILE A 420 -17.59 23.43 -1.41
N ASN A 421 -17.65 22.10 -1.34
CA ASN A 421 -18.83 21.31 -1.02
C ASN A 421 -19.82 22.09 -0.14
N PRO A 422 -20.95 22.60 -0.69
CA PRO A 422 -21.74 23.67 -0.08
C PRO A 422 -22.46 23.26 1.21
N LEU A 423 -22.16 22.08 1.74
CA LEU A 423 -22.87 21.39 2.81
C LEU A 423 -21.96 20.88 3.91
N LEU A 424 -20.76 21.45 4.06
CA LEU A 424 -20.05 21.38 5.35
C LEU A 424 -21.05 21.79 6.45
N PRO A 425 -21.33 20.92 7.45
CA PRO A 425 -22.10 21.27 8.63
C PRO A 425 -21.62 22.63 9.14
N ALA A 426 -22.54 23.53 9.48
CA ALA A 426 -22.20 24.90 9.87
C ALA A 426 -21.17 24.93 11.02
N GLU A 427 -21.23 23.93 11.91
CA GLU A 427 -20.29 23.68 12.99
C GLU A 427 -18.83 23.59 12.50
N LEU A 428 -18.57 22.83 11.43
CA LEU A 428 -17.23 22.66 10.87
C LEU A 428 -16.73 23.89 10.09
N ARG A 429 -17.61 24.82 9.70
CA ARG A 429 -17.19 26.09 9.07
C ARG A 429 -16.72 27.11 10.10
N ASN A 430 -17.28 27.07 11.30
CA ASN A 430 -17.00 28.05 12.34
C ASN A 430 -15.63 27.85 13.00
N GLU A 431 -15.01 26.68 12.85
CA GLU A 431 -13.67 26.39 13.40
C GLU A 431 -12.52 26.90 12.51
N GLY A 432 -12.80 27.64 11.43
CA GLY A 432 -11.76 28.21 10.56
C GLY A 432 -10.94 27.17 9.80
N ILE A 433 -11.39 25.91 9.79
CA ILE A 433 -10.71 24.83 9.08
C ILE A 433 -11.09 24.95 7.60
N HIS A 434 -10.13 25.37 6.77
CA HIS A 434 -10.27 25.35 5.31
C HIS A 434 -10.31 23.90 4.82
N VAL A 435 -11.45 23.25 4.91
CA VAL A 435 -11.59 21.87 4.43
C VAL A 435 -12.02 21.87 2.98
N CYS A 436 -11.03 21.71 2.09
CA CYS A 436 -11.28 21.43 0.68
C CYS A 436 -11.76 19.97 0.55
N PHE A 437 -13.06 19.72 0.72
CA PHE A 437 -13.58 18.35 0.66
C PHE A 437 -13.82 17.89 -0.77
N PHE A 438 -12.79 17.25 -1.33
CA PHE A 438 -12.92 16.46 -2.55
C PHE A 438 -13.93 15.32 -2.35
N ASN A 439 -14.84 15.12 -3.30
CA ASN A 439 -15.77 14.00 -3.25
C ASN A 439 -15.11 12.72 -3.78
N TYR A 440 -14.60 11.88 -2.89
CA TYR A 440 -14.07 10.57 -3.27
C TYR A 440 -15.14 9.47 -3.40
N GLY A 441 -16.38 9.75 -3.00
CA GLY A 441 -17.50 8.83 -3.01
C GLY A 441 -18.05 8.58 -1.61
N PHE A 442 -18.76 7.48 -1.45
CA PHE A 442 -19.46 7.15 -0.20
C PHE A 442 -19.22 5.71 0.23
N ILE A 443 -19.21 5.48 1.53
CA ILE A 443 -19.30 4.17 2.17
C ILE A 443 -20.71 4.03 2.71
N LEU A 444 -21.35 2.90 2.41
CA LEU A 444 -22.59 2.49 3.08
C LEU A 444 -22.21 1.40 4.08
N ARG A 445 -22.35 1.69 5.36
CA ARG A 445 -22.04 0.76 6.45
C ARG A 445 -23.31 0.36 7.17
N SER A 446 -23.58 -0.93 7.22
CA SER A 446 -24.81 -1.46 7.79
C SER A 446 -24.81 -1.36 9.30
N ARG A 447 -25.91 -0.84 9.84
CA ARG A 447 -26.21 -0.84 11.28
C ARG A 447 -26.62 -2.24 11.78
N LYS A 448 -27.03 -3.13 10.87
CA LYS A 448 -27.41 -4.52 11.17
C LYS A 448 -26.65 -5.51 10.27
N PRO A 449 -25.33 -5.69 10.46
CA PRO A 449 -24.52 -6.52 9.56
C PRO A 449 -24.99 -7.98 9.43
N ARG A 450 -25.58 -8.54 10.49
CA ARG A 450 -26.16 -9.90 10.46
C ARG A 450 -27.32 -10.03 9.46
N VAL A 451 -28.05 -8.94 9.21
CA VAL A 451 -29.16 -8.89 8.25
C VAL A 451 -28.65 -8.63 6.83
N THR A 452 -27.71 -7.70 6.68
CA THR A 452 -27.17 -7.31 5.36
C THR A 452 -26.13 -8.29 4.80
N GLY A 453 -25.55 -9.15 5.64
CA GLY A 453 -24.58 -10.18 5.25
C GLY A 453 -23.37 -9.57 4.54
N ALA A 454 -23.02 -10.07 3.36
CA ALA A 454 -21.94 -9.49 2.56
C ALA A 454 -22.18 -8.05 2.11
N TYR A 455 -23.41 -7.55 2.10
CA TYR A 455 -23.67 -6.16 1.71
C TYR A 455 -23.49 -5.18 2.87
N SER A 456 -22.97 -5.64 4.02
CA SER A 456 -22.80 -4.79 5.20
C SER A 456 -21.90 -3.59 4.98
N ASP A 457 -20.86 -3.71 4.15
CA ASP A 457 -19.96 -2.60 3.84
C ASP A 457 -19.83 -2.46 2.32
N ILE A 458 -20.27 -1.33 1.81
CA ILE A 458 -20.28 -1.02 0.38
C ILE A 458 -19.48 0.24 0.13
N LEU A 459 -18.59 0.21 -0.85
CA LEU A 459 -17.86 1.38 -1.33
C LEU A 459 -18.43 1.83 -2.69
N CYS A 460 -19.02 3.01 -2.72
CA CYS A 460 -19.41 3.72 -3.94
C CYS A 460 -18.29 4.67 -4.35
N GLU A 461 -17.35 4.21 -5.19
CA GLU A 461 -16.21 5.02 -5.64
C GLU A 461 -16.63 6.11 -6.64
N SER A 462 -16.23 7.36 -6.40
CA SER A 462 -16.34 8.44 -7.38
C SER A 462 -15.40 8.24 -8.59
N PRO A 463 -15.61 8.94 -9.71
CA PRO A 463 -14.62 9.06 -10.79
C PRO A 463 -13.27 9.61 -10.30
N LEU A 464 -13.27 10.55 -9.34
CA LEU A 464 -12.05 11.11 -8.77
C LEU A 464 -11.21 10.03 -8.08
N LEU A 465 -11.80 9.27 -7.14
CA LEU A 465 -11.11 8.22 -6.41
C LEU A 465 -10.58 7.13 -7.33
N ARG A 466 -11.39 6.70 -8.31
CA ARG A 466 -10.96 5.74 -9.34
C ARG A 466 -9.75 6.27 -10.10
N ARG A 467 -9.76 7.56 -10.44
CA ARG A 467 -8.68 8.19 -11.19
C ARG A 467 -7.40 8.31 -10.37
N VAL A 468 -7.47 8.81 -9.13
CA VAL A 468 -6.32 8.87 -8.21
C VAL A 468 -5.73 7.48 -7.99
N ARG A 469 -6.57 6.46 -7.76
CA ARG A 469 -6.10 5.06 -7.62
C ARG A 469 -5.44 4.51 -8.87
N GLN A 470 -5.90 4.91 -10.06
CA GLN A 470 -5.27 4.51 -11.31
C GLN A 470 -3.89 5.15 -11.48
N LEU A 471 -3.78 6.44 -11.17
CA LEU A 471 -2.56 7.23 -11.38
C LEU A 471 -1.50 6.93 -10.32
N ILE A 472 -1.87 6.88 -9.03
CA ILE A 472 -0.93 6.81 -7.91
C ILE A 472 -0.83 5.40 -7.32
N TYR A 473 -1.97 4.77 -7.02
CA TYR A 473 -2.01 3.53 -6.21
C TYR A 473 -2.01 2.23 -7.01
N ARG A 474 -1.97 2.32 -8.35
CA ARG A 474 -1.99 1.14 -9.22
C ARG A 474 -0.67 0.39 -9.05
N ARG A 475 -0.77 -0.80 -8.44
CA ARG A 475 0.38 -1.67 -8.16
C ARG A 475 1.18 -1.94 -9.44
N PRO A 476 2.49 -1.62 -9.47
CA PRO A 476 3.37 -2.04 -10.54
C PRO A 476 3.50 -3.57 -10.60
N SER A 477 4.03 -4.09 -11.70
CA SER A 477 4.32 -5.52 -11.83
C SER A 477 5.30 -5.97 -10.73
N ARG A 478 5.34 -7.27 -10.42
CA ARG A 478 6.25 -7.78 -9.38
C ARG A 478 7.72 -7.43 -9.68
N GLN A 479 8.14 -7.54 -10.94
CA GLN A 479 9.50 -7.21 -11.37
C GLN A 479 9.82 -5.74 -11.09
N VAL A 480 8.95 -4.83 -11.53
CA VAL A 480 9.13 -3.39 -11.29
C VAL A 480 9.15 -3.06 -9.80
N ARG A 481 8.31 -3.70 -8.99
CA ARG A 481 8.24 -3.41 -7.54
C ARG A 481 9.52 -3.72 -6.78
N VAL A 482 10.36 -4.64 -7.25
CA VAL A 482 11.65 -4.96 -6.60
C VAL A 482 12.66 -3.82 -6.82
N GLU A 483 12.44 -2.99 -7.85
CA GLU A 483 13.32 -1.88 -8.20
C GLU A 483 12.87 -0.53 -7.64
N LEU A 484 11.70 -0.50 -6.99
CA LEU A 484 11.12 0.72 -6.47
C LEU A 484 11.18 0.74 -4.95
N ASP A 485 11.86 1.75 -4.43
CA ASP A 485 11.89 2.16 -3.03
C ASP A 485 10.86 3.27 -2.74
N GLU A 486 10.85 3.77 -1.51
CA GLU A 486 9.98 4.87 -1.08
C GLU A 486 10.24 6.18 -1.84
N SER A 487 11.47 6.44 -2.27
CA SER A 487 11.86 7.69 -2.96
C SER A 487 11.47 7.70 -4.44
N SER A 488 11.40 6.53 -5.06
CA SER A 488 11.21 6.35 -6.51
C SER A 488 9.76 6.06 -6.91
N ARG A 489 8.89 5.64 -5.98
CA ARG A 489 7.51 5.23 -6.31
C ARG A 489 6.65 6.34 -6.87
N LEU A 490 6.74 7.54 -6.30
CA LEU A 490 5.93 8.67 -6.77
C LEU A 490 6.41 9.12 -8.16
N GLU A 491 7.73 9.24 -8.33
CA GLU A 491 8.35 9.56 -9.62
C GLU A 491 8.01 8.52 -10.70
N PHE A 492 8.01 7.23 -10.36
CA PHE A 492 7.57 6.17 -11.25
C PHE A 492 6.12 6.37 -11.73
N SER A 493 5.21 6.70 -10.81
CA SER A 493 3.80 6.95 -11.15
C SER A 493 3.64 8.20 -12.04
N ALA A 494 4.36 9.27 -11.73
CA ALA A 494 4.39 10.51 -12.51
C ALA A 494 4.92 10.28 -13.94
N LEU A 495 6.07 9.62 -14.07
CA LEU A 495 6.68 9.31 -15.35
C LEU A 495 5.82 8.36 -16.19
N LYS A 496 5.18 7.38 -15.55
CA LYS A 496 4.22 6.48 -16.24
C LYS A 496 3.02 7.24 -16.78
N ALA A 497 2.46 8.17 -15.99
CA ALA A 497 1.37 9.03 -16.42
C ALA A 497 1.81 9.95 -17.57
N PHE A 498 3.04 10.50 -17.51
CA PHE A 498 3.61 11.29 -18.60
C PHE A 498 3.70 10.51 -19.92
N LEU A 499 4.13 9.24 -19.87
CA LEU A 499 4.19 8.36 -21.05
C LEU A 499 2.81 7.89 -21.54
N THR A 500 1.76 8.08 -20.75
CA THR A 500 0.39 7.68 -21.12
C THR A 500 -0.43 8.91 -21.47
N ALA A 501 -0.61 9.19 -22.77
CA ALA A 501 -1.29 10.42 -23.25
C ALA A 501 -2.58 10.81 -22.50
N PRO A 502 -3.57 9.91 -22.26
CA PRO A 502 -4.78 10.29 -21.52
C PRO A 502 -4.54 10.55 -20.03
N ASP A 503 -3.48 10.00 -19.45
CA ASP A 503 -3.14 10.15 -18.03
C ASP A 503 -2.33 11.41 -17.77
N ARG A 504 -1.55 11.90 -18.74
CA ARG A 504 -0.71 13.10 -18.63
C ARG A 504 -1.49 14.34 -18.19
N GLY A 505 -2.58 14.66 -18.89
CA GLY A 505 -3.40 15.85 -18.61
C GLY A 505 -4.11 15.77 -17.27
N ASP A 506 -4.66 14.61 -16.94
CA ASP A 506 -5.33 14.37 -15.66
C ASP A 506 -4.35 14.42 -14.48
N PHE A 507 -3.14 13.89 -14.66
CA PHE A 507 -2.10 13.93 -13.65
C PHE A 507 -1.70 15.37 -13.34
N LEU A 508 -1.35 16.19 -14.34
CA LEU A 508 -1.00 17.59 -14.10
C LEU A 508 -2.14 18.43 -13.53
N ALA A 509 -3.39 18.11 -13.90
CA ALA A 509 -4.55 18.81 -13.36
C ALA A 509 -4.83 18.48 -11.88
N LEU A 510 -4.42 17.29 -11.41
CA LEU A 510 -4.56 16.87 -10.01
C LEU A 510 -3.29 17.13 -9.18
N PHE A 511 -2.12 17.14 -9.81
CA PHE A 511 -0.81 17.28 -9.17
C PHE A 511 0.03 18.36 -9.89
N PRO A 512 -0.40 19.63 -9.86
CA PRO A 512 0.24 20.70 -10.62
C PRO A 512 1.72 20.93 -10.24
N ASP A 513 2.11 20.58 -9.02
CA ASP A 513 3.49 20.65 -8.52
C ASP A 513 4.47 19.77 -9.34
N PHE A 514 3.97 18.83 -10.14
CA PHE A 514 4.77 18.01 -11.06
C PHE A 514 5.02 18.65 -12.44
N ALA A 515 4.48 19.84 -12.73
CA ALA A 515 4.70 20.49 -14.01
C ALA A 515 6.21 20.69 -14.35
N PRO A 516 7.08 21.12 -13.41
CA PRO A 516 8.53 21.21 -13.67
C PRO A 516 9.15 19.84 -13.98
N ARG A 517 8.71 18.78 -13.28
CA ARG A 517 9.17 17.40 -13.54
C ARG A 517 8.76 16.93 -14.94
N PHE A 518 7.55 17.22 -15.38
CA PHE A 518 7.08 16.86 -16.72
C PHE A 518 7.87 17.58 -17.82
N ALA A 519 8.31 18.82 -17.60
CA ALA A 519 9.22 19.50 -18.52
C ALA A 519 10.57 18.78 -18.64
N ILE A 520 11.12 18.29 -17.52
CA ILE A 520 12.34 17.46 -17.52
C ILE A 520 12.11 16.17 -18.31
N TYR A 521 10.98 15.49 -18.11
CA TYR A 521 10.65 14.27 -18.85
C TYR A 521 10.53 14.52 -20.36
N GLN A 522 9.90 15.63 -20.74
CA GLN A 522 9.74 16.02 -22.13
C GLN A 522 11.10 16.28 -22.79
N ASN A 523 11.97 17.06 -22.16
CA ASN A 523 13.33 17.31 -22.64
C ASN A 523 14.14 16.01 -22.78
N PHE A 524 14.01 15.10 -21.81
CA PHE A 524 14.65 13.78 -21.87
C PHE A 524 14.12 12.95 -23.06
N VAL A 525 12.81 12.86 -23.23
CA VAL A 525 12.18 12.11 -24.33
C VAL A 525 12.56 12.70 -25.69
N ASP A 526 12.54 14.02 -25.84
CA ASP A 526 12.94 14.68 -27.09
C ASP A 526 14.41 14.41 -27.42
N SER A 527 15.28 14.40 -26.41
CA SER A 527 16.68 14.02 -26.56
C SER A 527 16.84 12.56 -27.01
N VAL A 528 16.06 11.64 -26.43
CA VAL A 528 16.05 10.23 -26.83
C VAL A 528 15.56 10.07 -28.26
N ILE A 529 14.47 10.72 -28.66
CA ILE A 529 13.93 10.69 -30.04
C ILE A 529 14.99 11.18 -31.03
N HIS A 530 15.61 12.33 -30.72
CA HIS A 530 16.65 12.91 -31.57
C HIS A 530 17.84 11.94 -31.73
N LEU A 531 18.32 11.36 -30.62
CA LEU A 531 19.44 10.41 -30.65
C LEU A 531 19.10 9.12 -31.40
N VAL A 532 17.91 8.55 -31.21
CA VAL A 532 17.46 7.35 -31.95
C VAL A 532 17.50 7.61 -33.47
N LEU A 533 16.92 8.73 -33.92
CA LEU A 533 16.90 9.11 -35.33
C LEU A 533 18.30 9.38 -35.87
N HIS A 534 19.11 10.11 -35.12
CA HIS A 534 20.49 10.42 -35.49
C HIS A 534 21.31 9.14 -35.69
N MET A 535 21.25 8.23 -34.71
CA MET A 535 21.93 6.93 -34.76
C MET A 535 21.44 6.08 -35.93
N HIS A 536 20.13 6.05 -36.18
CA HIS A 536 19.56 5.29 -37.30
C HIS A 536 20.02 5.82 -38.66
N ARG A 537 20.02 7.15 -38.85
CA ARG A 537 20.49 7.80 -40.08
C ARG A 537 21.98 7.61 -40.29
N GLN A 538 22.78 7.71 -39.24
CA GLN A 538 24.22 7.40 -39.32
C GLN A 538 24.47 5.95 -39.74
N ASN A 539 23.73 5.00 -39.16
CA ASN A 539 23.81 3.58 -39.54
C ASN A 539 23.46 3.32 -41.01
N ALA A 540 22.57 4.14 -41.58
CA ALA A 540 22.17 4.06 -42.98
C ALA A 540 23.14 4.74 -43.96
N MET A 541 23.82 5.83 -43.55
CA MET A 541 24.76 6.57 -44.43
C MET A 541 26.17 5.97 -44.47
N ALA A 542 26.68 5.43 -43.36
CA ALA A 542 28.06 4.97 -43.27
C ALA A 542 28.15 3.62 -42.51
N PRO A 543 27.79 2.49 -43.16
CA PRO A 543 27.84 1.17 -42.52
C PRO A 543 29.24 0.76 -42.06
N SER A 544 30.28 1.27 -42.71
CA SER A 544 31.70 0.95 -42.48
C SER A 544 32.32 1.70 -41.30
N SER A 545 31.72 2.80 -40.80
CA SER A 545 32.25 3.58 -39.66
C SER A 545 31.75 3.11 -38.28
N ARG A 546 31.13 1.92 -38.20
CA ARG A 546 30.50 1.39 -36.98
C ARG A 546 31.45 1.26 -35.77
N SER A 547 32.76 1.12 -36.01
CA SER A 547 33.75 0.85 -34.96
C SER A 547 34.07 2.05 -34.06
N SER A 548 33.70 3.29 -34.42
CA SER A 548 34.04 4.48 -33.62
C SER A 548 32.93 4.95 -32.66
N MET A 549 31.74 4.34 -32.69
CA MET A 549 30.61 4.85 -31.89
C MET A 549 30.71 4.56 -30.38
N ASP A 550 31.59 3.63 -30.01
CA ASP A 550 31.85 3.22 -28.63
C ASP A 550 32.88 4.09 -27.89
N SER A 551 33.58 5.00 -28.58
CA SER A 551 34.61 5.86 -27.96
C SER A 551 34.06 7.16 -27.33
N CYS A 552 32.81 7.53 -27.61
CA CYS A 552 32.17 8.74 -27.06
C CYS A 552 31.58 8.45 -25.66
N PRO A 553 31.70 9.38 -24.68
CA PRO A 553 31.23 9.19 -23.32
C PRO A 553 29.79 8.67 -23.26
N LYS A 554 29.60 7.58 -22.52
CA LYS A 554 28.31 6.88 -22.39
C LYS A 554 27.38 7.70 -21.47
N THR A 555 26.65 8.65 -22.04
CA THR A 555 25.53 9.27 -21.33
C THR A 555 24.39 8.25 -21.18
N GLN A 556 23.64 8.32 -20.07
CA GLN A 556 22.50 7.40 -19.86
C GLN A 556 21.46 7.55 -20.97
N THR A 557 21.19 8.77 -21.43
CA THR A 557 20.30 9.07 -22.56
C THR A 557 20.72 8.33 -23.84
N LYS A 558 22.01 8.29 -24.17
CA LYS A 558 22.53 7.57 -25.34
C LYS A 558 22.36 6.05 -25.17
N THR A 559 22.55 5.52 -23.97
CA THR A 559 22.30 4.11 -23.66
C THR A 559 20.82 3.74 -23.88
N VAL A 560 19.89 4.55 -23.39
CA VAL A 560 18.45 4.39 -23.62
C VAL A 560 18.11 4.46 -25.11
N ALA A 561 18.60 5.48 -25.82
CA ALA A 561 18.38 5.64 -27.25
C ALA A 561 18.86 4.43 -28.06
N ARG A 562 20.05 3.89 -27.73
CA ARG A 562 20.57 2.67 -28.36
C ARG A 562 19.66 1.46 -28.12
N ALA A 563 19.21 1.26 -26.88
CA ALA A 563 18.32 0.15 -26.52
C ALA A 563 16.98 0.25 -27.28
N LEU A 564 16.41 1.46 -27.39
CA LEU A 564 15.17 1.69 -28.11
C LEU A 564 15.33 1.52 -29.62
N LEU A 565 16.41 2.03 -30.23
CA LEU A 565 16.68 1.81 -31.65
C LEU A 565 16.76 0.30 -31.97
N SER A 566 17.49 -0.46 -31.15
CA SER A 566 17.57 -1.92 -31.28
C SER A 566 16.23 -2.62 -31.09
N HIS A 567 15.32 -2.07 -30.28
CA HIS A 567 13.96 -2.60 -30.17
C HIS A 567 13.11 -2.25 -31.41
N ILE A 568 13.14 -1.00 -31.86
CA ILE A 568 12.39 -0.53 -33.05
C ILE A 568 12.77 -1.36 -34.27
N LEU A 569 14.07 -1.52 -34.57
CA LEU A 569 14.54 -2.30 -35.73
C LEU A 569 14.15 -3.78 -35.67
N ARG A 570 13.95 -4.35 -34.48
CA ARG A 570 13.45 -5.73 -34.33
C ARG A 570 11.95 -5.84 -34.55
N ARG A 571 11.19 -4.75 -34.37
CA ARG A 571 9.73 -4.71 -34.49
C ARG A 571 9.28 -4.26 -35.86
N GLU A 572 9.84 -3.16 -36.32
CA GLU A 572 9.54 -2.52 -37.59
C GLU A 572 10.68 -2.81 -38.56
N LYS A 573 10.61 -3.97 -39.23
CA LYS A 573 11.65 -4.42 -40.16
C LYS A 573 11.86 -3.44 -41.32
N ASP A 574 10.81 -2.74 -41.72
CA ASP A 574 10.81 -1.77 -42.83
C ASP A 574 11.02 -0.32 -42.36
N PHE A 575 11.51 -0.11 -41.14
CA PHE A 575 11.75 1.22 -40.59
C PHE A 575 12.91 1.94 -41.32
N LYS A 576 12.56 2.75 -42.34
CA LYS A 576 13.53 3.52 -43.14
C LYS A 576 13.97 4.79 -42.44
N ALA A 577 15.28 5.00 -42.30
CA ALA A 577 15.87 6.12 -41.55
C ALA A 577 15.53 7.53 -42.07
N PHE A 578 15.26 7.63 -43.37
CA PHE A 578 14.95 8.88 -44.07
C PHE A 578 13.47 9.00 -44.46
N HIS A 579 12.60 8.12 -43.94
CA HIS A 579 11.17 8.26 -44.16
C HIS A 579 10.65 9.56 -43.51
N PRO A 580 9.73 10.31 -44.15
CA PRO A 580 9.11 11.50 -43.55
C PRO A 580 8.51 11.22 -42.16
N ASP A 581 7.86 10.07 -42.00
CA ASP A 581 7.21 9.67 -40.75
C ASP A 581 8.17 9.05 -39.72
N ALA A 582 9.46 8.94 -40.01
CA ALA A 582 10.40 8.23 -39.14
C ALA A 582 10.41 8.82 -37.71
N ARG A 583 10.26 10.14 -37.58
CA ARG A 583 10.16 10.82 -36.29
C ARG A 583 8.88 10.45 -35.54
N SER A 584 7.74 10.39 -36.22
CA SER A 584 6.46 10.01 -35.61
C SER A 584 6.52 8.57 -35.10
N ILE A 585 7.05 7.65 -35.91
CA ILE A 585 7.23 6.25 -35.51
C ILE A 585 8.12 6.16 -34.27
N VAL A 586 9.28 6.83 -34.26
CA VAL A 586 10.17 6.83 -33.08
C VAL A 586 9.47 7.42 -31.87
N HIS A 587 8.74 8.51 -32.04
CA HIS A 587 7.99 9.15 -30.95
C HIS A 587 6.96 8.19 -30.33
N ASP A 588 6.18 7.46 -31.14
CA ASP A 588 5.19 6.49 -30.67
C ASP A 588 5.84 5.34 -29.89
N PHE A 589 7.00 4.86 -30.35
CA PHE A 589 7.78 3.90 -29.58
C PHE A 589 8.30 4.51 -28.28
N VAL A 590 8.91 5.69 -28.30
CA VAL A 590 9.53 6.33 -27.12
C VAL A 590 8.48 6.64 -26.04
N LEU A 591 7.22 6.90 -26.40
CA LEU A 591 6.13 7.14 -25.45
C LEU A 591 5.45 5.86 -24.91
N CYS A 592 6.10 4.70 -24.97
CA CYS A 592 5.55 3.45 -24.43
C CYS A 592 5.68 3.40 -22.89
N PRO A 593 4.60 3.25 -22.10
CA PRO A 593 4.65 3.21 -20.63
C PRO A 593 5.51 2.08 -20.05
N GLU A 594 5.75 1.02 -20.81
CA GLU A 594 6.64 -0.10 -20.50
C GLU A 594 8.08 0.35 -20.25
N TYR A 595 8.49 1.52 -20.77
CA TYR A 595 9.83 2.08 -20.58
C TYR A 595 9.98 2.94 -19.32
N THR A 596 8.93 3.09 -18.50
CA THR A 596 8.97 3.93 -17.28
C THR A 596 10.18 3.62 -16.41
N VAL A 597 10.47 2.34 -16.14
CA VAL A 597 11.62 1.95 -15.30
C VAL A 597 12.96 2.31 -15.96
N LEU A 598 13.07 2.09 -17.27
CA LEU A 598 14.28 2.42 -18.02
C LEU A 598 14.56 3.93 -17.95
N TYR A 599 13.51 4.74 -18.08
CA TYR A 599 13.62 6.20 -18.05
C TYR A 599 13.91 6.70 -16.64
N LEU A 600 13.27 6.13 -15.62
CA LEU A 600 13.53 6.45 -14.22
C LEU A 600 15.01 6.27 -13.86
N ARG A 601 15.63 5.17 -14.29
CA ARG A 601 17.06 4.92 -14.10
C ARG A 601 17.96 5.90 -14.85
N ALA A 602 17.52 6.34 -16.04
CA ALA A 602 18.33 7.17 -16.93
C ALA A 602 18.28 8.66 -16.60
N ILE A 603 17.11 9.16 -16.19
CA ILE A 603 16.92 10.52 -15.70
C ILE A 603 17.68 10.69 -14.38
N GLY A 604 17.73 9.62 -13.58
CA GLY A 604 18.22 9.67 -12.22
C GLY A 604 17.21 10.37 -11.33
N LEU A 605 17.00 9.86 -10.13
CA LEU A 605 16.35 10.69 -9.13
C LEU A 605 17.35 11.82 -8.82
N PRO A 606 16.94 13.09 -8.82
CA PRO A 606 17.70 14.08 -8.08
C PRO A 606 17.93 13.50 -6.70
N ALA A 607 19.14 13.65 -6.15
CA ALA A 607 19.28 13.50 -4.71
C ALA A 607 18.15 14.34 -4.11
N ALA A 608 17.24 13.72 -3.35
CA ALA A 608 16.19 14.47 -2.70
C ALA A 608 16.90 15.57 -1.92
N ASP A 609 16.74 16.83 -2.34
CA ASP A 609 17.31 17.96 -1.61
C ASP A 609 16.79 17.81 -0.19
N GLN A 610 17.71 17.45 0.71
CA GLN A 610 17.46 17.17 2.12
C GLN A 610 17.07 18.44 2.86
#